data_AF-A0A8T9SC31-F1
#
_entry.id   AF-A0A8T9SC31-F1
#
_cell.length_a   1.000
_cell.length_b   1.000
_cell.length_c   1.000
_cell.angle_alpha   90.00
_cell.angle_beta   90.00
_cell.angle_gamma   90.00
#
_symmetry.space_group_name_H-M   'P 1'
#
loop_
_entity.id
_entity.type
_entity.pdbx_description
1 polymer ?
#
loop_
_entity_poly.entity_id
_entity_poly.type
_entity_poly.pdbx_seq_one_letter_code
_entity_poly.pdbx_strand_id
1 'polypeptide(L)'
;MRSIRLFLALSLSLTAASCSIFHRDKPAPVVETVRTPDSPAPPTAARDLADVMGTELQLTPDQTLRVRTILNGTLSESNAAKEKFAPKSPQLLAELKRINISSQQQLRTVVGPAKFKLLQTKGTQQKIAAEMQQRQK
;
A
#
# COMPACT_ATOMS: atom_id res chain seq x y z
N MET A 1 -34.33 46.34 3.93
CA MET A 1 -33.93 47.48 3.09
C MET A 1 -32.76 47.04 2.21
N ARG A 2 -32.78 47.53 0.97
CA ARG A 2 -31.97 47.14 -0.18
C ARG A 2 -30.62 47.88 -0.20
N SER A 3 -29.63 47.22 -0.82
CA SER A 3 -28.60 47.79 -1.72
C SER A 3 -27.22 48.25 -1.20
N ILE A 4 -26.20 47.50 -1.68
CA ILE A 4 -25.03 47.92 -2.50
C ILE A 4 -24.07 48.96 -1.90
N ARG A 5 -22.75 48.67 -1.84
CA ARG A 5 -21.67 49.35 -2.59
C ARG A 5 -20.38 48.52 -2.67
N LEU A 6 -19.94 48.26 -3.91
CA LEU A 6 -18.58 47.92 -4.30
C LEU A 6 -17.60 49.01 -3.87
N PHE A 7 -16.39 48.66 -3.42
CA PHE A 7 -15.19 49.44 -3.74
C PHE A 7 -13.97 48.53 -3.93
N LEU A 8 -13.42 48.69 -5.12
CA LEU A 8 -12.19 48.15 -5.69
C LEU A 8 -10.97 48.76 -4.97
N ALA A 9 -9.98 47.97 -4.58
CA ALA A 9 -8.64 48.47 -4.31
C ALA A 9 -7.59 47.43 -4.70
N LEU A 10 -7.15 47.56 -5.94
CA LEU A 10 -6.04 46.84 -6.57
C LEU A 10 -4.74 47.52 -6.12
N SER A 11 -3.97 46.88 -5.23
CA SER A 11 -2.58 47.29 -4.94
C SER A 11 -1.62 46.25 -5.51
N LEU A 12 -1.07 46.60 -6.67
CA LEU A 12 -0.04 45.87 -7.39
C LEU A 12 1.32 46.26 -6.81
N SER A 13 1.90 45.39 -5.98
CA SER A 13 3.27 45.55 -5.47
C SER A 13 3.98 44.21 -5.53
N LEU A 14 4.71 43.93 -6.61
CA LEU A 14 5.76 42.90 -6.61
C LEU A 14 7.06 43.51 -7.12
N THR A 15 7.95 43.78 -6.18
CA THR A 15 9.36 44.12 -6.39
C THR A 15 10.10 42.89 -6.92
N ALA A 16 10.63 42.98 -8.15
CA ALA A 16 11.56 41.97 -8.66
C ALA A 16 12.94 42.20 -8.04
N ALA A 17 13.23 41.49 -6.94
CA ALA A 17 14.56 41.40 -6.35
C ALA A 17 15.23 40.09 -6.80
N SER A 18 16.41 40.27 -7.39
CA SER A 18 17.40 39.31 -7.88
C SER A 18 17.64 38.07 -7.01
N CYS A 19 17.88 36.92 -7.64
CA CYS A 19 18.74 35.84 -7.14
C CYS A 19 19.34 35.12 -8.36
N SER A 20 20.59 35.43 -8.68
CA SER A 20 21.46 34.60 -9.52
C SER A 20 21.66 33.24 -8.84
N ILE A 21 20.83 32.26 -9.19
CA ILE A 21 20.97 30.89 -8.71
C ILE A 21 22.09 30.22 -9.51
N PHE A 22 23.18 29.97 -8.81
CA PHE A 22 24.24 29.02 -9.15
C PHE A 22 23.62 27.69 -9.63
N HIS A 23 23.82 27.34 -10.91
CA HIS A 23 23.52 26.00 -11.41
C HIS A 23 24.58 25.04 -10.87
N ARG A 24 24.28 24.45 -9.70
CA ARG A 24 24.95 23.24 -9.24
C ARG A 24 24.13 22.08 -9.76
N ASP A 25 24.71 21.22 -10.59
CA ASP A 25 24.10 19.97 -11.03
C ASP A 25 23.66 19.16 -9.80
N LYS A 26 22.36 19.21 -9.53
CA LYS A 26 21.74 18.36 -8.53
C LYS A 26 21.48 17.01 -9.18
N PRO A 27 21.88 15.89 -8.54
CA PRO A 27 21.41 14.58 -8.99
C PRO A 27 19.88 14.60 -9.02
N ALA A 28 19.32 13.96 -10.06
CA ALA A 28 17.90 13.96 -10.38
C ALA A 28 17.02 13.84 -9.12
N PRO A 29 15.92 14.60 -9.03
CA PRO A 29 15.01 14.48 -7.90
C PRO A 29 14.52 13.04 -7.87
N VAL A 30 14.84 12.32 -6.79
CA VAL A 30 14.11 11.11 -6.43
C VAL A 30 12.71 11.61 -6.13
N VAL A 31 11.84 11.54 -7.13
CA VAL A 31 10.42 11.84 -6.97
C VAL A 31 9.92 10.79 -5.99
N GLU A 32 9.73 11.22 -4.75
CA GLU A 32 9.00 10.48 -3.74
C GLU A 32 7.57 10.35 -4.28
N THR A 33 7.32 9.28 -5.04
CA THR A 33 6.00 9.02 -5.63
C THR A 33 5.03 8.88 -4.48
N VAL A 34 4.17 9.89 -4.30
CA VAL A 34 3.06 9.86 -3.33
C VAL A 34 2.24 8.60 -3.62
N ARG A 35 2.40 7.57 -2.77
CA ARG A 35 1.70 6.30 -2.94
C ARG A 35 0.22 6.51 -2.63
N THR A 36 -0.60 6.41 -3.66
CA THR A 36 -2.05 6.33 -3.50
C THR A 36 -2.44 4.90 -3.11
N PRO A 37 -3.57 4.67 -2.42
CA PRO A 37 -4.05 3.33 -2.09
C PRO A 37 -4.22 2.41 -3.32
N ASP A 38 -4.42 3.00 -4.50
CA ASP A 38 -4.57 2.31 -5.77
C ASP A 38 -3.23 1.93 -6.42
N SER A 39 -2.10 2.45 -5.91
CA SER A 39 -0.76 2.13 -6.42
C SER A 39 -0.40 0.65 -6.23
N PRO A 40 0.44 0.07 -7.11
CA PRO A 40 1.03 -1.24 -6.89
C PRO A 40 1.81 -1.29 -5.57
N ALA A 41 1.64 -2.38 -4.82
CA ALA A 41 2.38 -2.55 -3.58
C ALA A 41 3.84 -2.98 -3.88
N PRO A 42 4.82 -2.57 -3.04
CA PRO A 42 6.23 -2.88 -3.27
C PRO A 42 6.51 -4.38 -3.13
N PRO A 43 7.53 -4.91 -3.82
CA PRO A 43 7.92 -6.32 -3.71
C PRO A 43 8.23 -6.77 -2.27
N THR A 44 8.72 -5.87 -1.42
CA THR A 44 9.04 -6.18 -0.02
C THR A 44 7.81 -6.42 0.85
N ALA A 45 6.63 -5.90 0.48
CA ALA A 45 5.42 -6.00 1.30
C ALA A 45 5.03 -7.46 1.60
N ALA A 46 5.19 -8.36 0.64
CA ALA A 46 4.90 -9.78 0.82
C ALA A 46 5.89 -10.47 1.76
N ARG A 47 7.18 -10.08 1.70
CA ARG A 47 8.21 -10.57 2.63
C ARG A 47 7.91 -10.11 4.05
N ASP A 48 7.67 -8.82 4.23
CA ASP A 48 7.42 -8.24 5.55
C ASP A 48 6.16 -8.83 6.19
N LEU A 49 5.09 -9.00 5.40
CA LEU A 49 3.87 -9.63 5.87
C LEU A 49 4.09 -11.10 6.27
N ALA A 50 4.86 -11.85 5.48
CA ALA A 50 5.19 -13.23 5.84
C ALA A 50 5.96 -13.33 7.15
N ASP A 51 6.91 -12.41 7.38
CA ASP A 51 7.70 -12.38 8.61
C ASP A 51 6.84 -12.03 9.83
N VAL A 52 5.93 -11.05 9.70
CA VAL A 52 4.96 -10.70 10.75
C VAL A 52 4.00 -11.87 11.03
N MET A 53 3.45 -12.50 9.99
CA MET A 53 2.61 -13.70 10.16
C MET A 53 3.39 -14.85 10.81
N GLY A 54 4.68 -14.97 10.50
CA GLY A 54 5.58 -15.94 11.10
C GLY A 54 5.67 -15.79 12.61
N THR A 55 5.85 -14.57 13.08
CA THR A 55 5.88 -14.22 14.51
C THR A 55 4.50 -14.42 15.16
N GLU A 56 3.47 -13.78 14.62
CA GLU A 56 2.14 -13.72 15.26
C GLU A 56 1.41 -15.07 15.31
N LEU A 57 1.67 -15.95 14.33
CA LEU A 57 1.10 -17.29 14.29
C LEU A 57 2.08 -18.37 14.77
N GLN A 58 3.28 -18.00 15.21
CA GLN A 58 4.34 -18.91 15.62
C GLN A 58 4.58 -20.00 14.55
N LEU A 59 4.78 -19.57 13.30
CA LEU A 59 5.04 -20.47 12.17
C LEU A 59 6.45 -21.04 12.29
N THR A 60 6.65 -22.27 11.82
CA THR A 60 8.01 -22.79 11.63
C THR A 60 8.71 -22.02 10.51
N PRO A 61 10.06 -22.01 10.44
CA PRO A 61 10.79 -21.37 9.34
C PRO A 61 10.31 -21.85 7.96
N ASP A 62 10.06 -23.15 7.84
CA ASP A 62 9.53 -23.78 6.63
C ASP A 62 8.13 -23.28 6.26
N GLN A 63 7.23 -23.13 7.24
CA GLN A 63 5.90 -22.57 7.02
C GLN A 63 5.99 -21.10 6.60
N THR A 64 6.85 -20.30 7.24
CA THR A 64 7.07 -18.89 6.89
C THR A 64 7.59 -18.72 5.47
N LEU A 65 8.53 -19.57 5.03
CA LEU A 65 9.02 -19.56 3.65
C LEU A 65 7.91 -19.86 2.64
N ARG A 66 7.07 -20.86 2.91
CA ARG A 66 5.93 -21.21 2.03
C ARG A 66 4.87 -20.11 2.01
N VAL A 67 4.57 -19.49 3.16
CA VAL A 67 3.70 -18.32 3.25
C VAL A 67 4.26 -17.17 2.42
N ARG A 68 5.57 -16.89 2.51
CA ARG A 68 6.22 -15.86 1.70
C ARG A 68 6.05 -16.11 0.20
N THR A 69 6.23 -17.35 -0.25
CA THR A 69 6.01 -17.74 -1.66
C THR A 69 4.58 -17.46 -2.10
N ILE A 70 3.58 -17.84 -1.28
CA ILE A 70 2.16 -17.59 -1.56
C ILE A 70 1.88 -16.09 -1.65
N LEU A 71 2.37 -15.30 -0.69
CA LEU A 71 2.13 -13.86 -0.64
C LEU A 71 2.83 -13.13 -1.80
N ASN A 72 4.02 -13.57 -2.21
CA ASN A 72 4.71 -13.03 -3.40
C ASN A 72 3.89 -13.27 -4.68
N GLY A 73 3.37 -14.47 -4.88
CA GLY A 73 2.50 -14.79 -6.02
C GLY A 73 1.21 -13.96 -5.99
N THR A 74 0.58 -13.88 -4.82
CA THR A 74 -0.63 -13.08 -4.59
C THR A 74 -0.40 -11.60 -4.90
N LEU A 75 0.74 -11.05 -4.47
CA LEU A 75 1.11 -9.66 -4.73
C LEU A 75 1.32 -9.41 -6.22
N SER A 76 2.02 -10.32 -6.90
CA SER A 76 2.26 -10.23 -8.35
C SER A 76 0.94 -10.26 -9.14
N GLU A 77 0.05 -11.21 -8.83
CA GLU A 77 -1.27 -11.30 -9.47
C GLU A 77 -2.13 -10.05 -9.20
N SER A 78 -2.11 -9.55 -7.96
CA SER A 78 -2.86 -8.35 -7.56
C SER A 78 -2.36 -7.09 -8.27
N ASN A 79 -1.05 -6.89 -8.34
CA ASN A 79 -0.44 -5.77 -9.06
C ASN A 79 -0.75 -5.86 -10.57
N ALA A 80 -0.63 -7.04 -11.18
CA ALA A 80 -0.99 -7.25 -12.57
C ALA A 80 -2.49 -6.96 -12.85
N ALA A 81 -3.39 -7.33 -11.94
CA ALA A 81 -4.80 -6.99 -12.04
C ALA A 81 -5.04 -5.47 -11.95
N LYS A 82 -4.35 -4.78 -11.04
CA LYS A 82 -4.42 -3.31 -10.91
C LYS A 82 -3.89 -2.57 -12.15
N GLU A 83 -2.88 -3.12 -12.83
CA GLU A 83 -2.38 -2.57 -14.09
C GLU A 83 -3.37 -2.79 -15.25
N LYS A 84 -4.07 -3.93 -15.24
CA LYS A 84 -5.00 -4.31 -16.32
C LYS A 84 -6.35 -3.61 -16.27
N PHE A 85 -6.88 -3.36 -15.07
CA PHE A 85 -8.26 -2.87 -14.89
C PHE A 85 -8.29 -1.47 -14.29
N ALA A 86 -9.32 -0.69 -14.66
CA ALA A 86 -9.52 0.63 -14.09
C ALA A 86 -9.69 0.56 -12.55
N PRO A 87 -9.14 1.51 -11.79
CA PRO A 87 -9.32 1.57 -10.35
C PRO A 87 -10.79 1.51 -9.94
N LYS A 88 -11.10 0.72 -8.90
CA LYS A 88 -12.46 0.52 -8.36
C LYS A 88 -13.49 -0.06 -9.36
N SER A 89 -13.06 -0.53 -10.52
CA SER A 89 -13.96 -1.18 -11.47
C SER A 89 -14.52 -2.50 -10.93
N PRO A 90 -15.74 -2.90 -11.32
CA PRO A 90 -16.28 -4.21 -10.94
C PRO A 90 -15.38 -5.39 -11.34
N GLN A 91 -14.69 -5.28 -12.48
CA GLN A 91 -13.75 -6.29 -12.97
C GLN A 91 -12.53 -6.41 -12.05
N LEU A 92 -11.95 -5.28 -11.63
CA LEU A 92 -10.84 -5.29 -10.66
C LEU A 92 -11.28 -5.93 -9.34
N LEU A 93 -12.44 -5.53 -8.82
CA LEU A 93 -12.95 -6.06 -7.55
C LEU A 93 -13.23 -7.57 -7.62
N ALA A 94 -13.76 -8.06 -8.74
CA ALA A 94 -13.99 -9.48 -8.96
C ALA A 94 -12.68 -10.26 -9.04
N GLU A 95 -11.68 -9.74 -9.75
CA GLU A 95 -10.37 -10.39 -9.89
C GLU A 95 -9.62 -10.41 -8.56
N LEU A 96 -9.57 -9.29 -7.83
CA LEU A 96 -8.97 -9.23 -6.50
C LEU A 96 -9.65 -10.18 -5.51
N LYS A 97 -10.99 -10.35 -5.60
CA LYS A 97 -11.72 -11.33 -4.80
C LYS A 97 -11.30 -12.76 -5.15
N ARG A 98 -11.16 -13.09 -6.44
CA ARG A 98 -10.69 -14.41 -6.90
C ARG A 98 -9.29 -14.71 -6.37
N ILE A 99 -8.36 -13.76 -6.52
CA ILE A 99 -6.98 -13.85 -6.04
C ILE A 99 -6.96 -14.09 -4.52
N ASN A 100 -7.74 -13.30 -3.76
CA ASN A 100 -7.82 -13.43 -2.31
C ASN A 100 -8.35 -14.80 -1.86
N ILE A 101 -9.39 -15.34 -2.53
CA ILE A 101 -9.93 -16.67 -2.22
C ILE A 101 -8.88 -17.75 -2.45
N SER A 102 -8.19 -17.71 -3.60
CA SER A 102 -7.11 -18.66 -3.93
C SER A 102 -6.00 -18.61 -2.87
N SER A 103 -5.52 -17.40 -2.55
CA SER A 103 -4.47 -17.19 -1.55
C SER A 103 -4.87 -17.73 -0.17
N GLN A 104 -6.11 -17.49 0.27
CA GLN A 104 -6.61 -18.01 1.54
C GLN A 104 -6.67 -19.54 1.60
N GLN A 105 -7.04 -20.20 0.50
CA GLN A 105 -7.02 -21.66 0.42
C GLN A 105 -5.60 -22.21 0.55
N GLN A 106 -4.64 -21.59 -0.16
CA GLN A 106 -3.23 -21.97 -0.07
C GLN A 106 -2.67 -21.74 1.33
N LEU A 107 -2.94 -20.57 1.93
CA LEU A 107 -2.52 -20.24 3.29
C LEU A 107 -3.07 -21.25 4.29
N ARG A 108 -4.36 -21.59 4.23
CA ARG A 108 -4.98 -22.59 5.11
C ARG A 108 -4.25 -23.94 5.05
N THR A 109 -3.86 -24.38 3.86
CA THR A 109 -3.12 -25.63 3.67
C THR A 109 -1.73 -25.57 4.30
N VAL A 110 -1.01 -24.44 4.15
CA VAL A 110 0.37 -24.29 4.66
C VAL A 110 0.43 -24.10 6.17
N VAL A 111 -0.42 -23.21 6.72
CA VAL A 111 -0.36 -22.88 8.15
C VAL A 111 -1.17 -23.87 9.01
N GLY A 112 -2.09 -24.62 8.39
CA GLY A 112 -2.99 -25.55 9.05
C GLY A 112 -4.24 -24.88 9.62
N PRO A 113 -5.31 -25.66 9.88
CA PRO A 113 -6.63 -25.12 10.22
C PRO A 113 -6.66 -24.33 11.53
N ALA A 114 -5.90 -24.73 12.55
CA ALA A 114 -5.87 -24.05 13.84
C ALA A 114 -5.24 -22.65 13.73
N LYS A 115 -4.05 -22.54 13.13
CA LYS A 115 -3.37 -21.26 12.91
C LYS A 115 -4.12 -20.39 11.91
N PHE A 116 -4.77 -21.00 10.90
CA PHE A 116 -5.60 -20.28 9.96
C PHE A 116 -6.85 -19.69 10.62
N LYS A 117 -7.45 -20.37 11.61
CA LYS A 117 -8.54 -19.81 12.41
C LYS A 117 -8.05 -18.67 13.29
N LEU A 118 -6.86 -18.79 13.90
CA LEU A 118 -6.23 -17.73 14.68
C LEU A 118 -5.97 -16.47 13.82
N LEU A 119 -5.43 -16.65 12.61
CA LEU A 119 -5.21 -15.57 11.64
C LEU A 119 -6.50 -14.80 11.30
N GLN A 120 -7.65 -15.46 11.31
CA GLN A 120 -8.94 -14.83 11.05
C GLN A 120 -9.51 -14.06 12.25
N THR A 121 -8.91 -14.19 13.43
CA THR A 121 -9.38 -13.44 14.59
C THR A 121 -9.04 -11.96 14.43
N LYS A 122 -9.97 -11.10 14.84
CA LYS A 122 -9.77 -9.63 14.81
C LYS A 122 -8.51 -9.21 15.54
N GLY A 123 -8.20 -9.84 16.69
CA GLY A 123 -7.01 -9.54 17.47
C GLY A 123 -5.72 -9.78 16.69
N THR A 124 -5.56 -10.95 16.08
CA THR A 124 -4.38 -11.27 15.26
C THR A 124 -4.29 -10.36 14.02
N GLN A 125 -5.40 -10.11 13.34
CA GLN A 125 -5.42 -9.21 12.18
C GLN A 125 -4.98 -7.78 12.54
N GLN A 126 -5.43 -7.28 13.70
CA GLN A 126 -5.04 -5.96 14.19
C GLN A 126 -3.55 -5.88 14.52
N LYS A 127 -2.99 -6.91 15.17
CA LYS A 127 -1.56 -6.98 15.48
C LYS A 127 -0.72 -6.99 14.20
N ILE A 128 -1.06 -7.86 13.25
CA ILE A 128 -0.38 -7.94 11.95
C ILE A 128 -0.44 -6.58 11.24
N ALA A 129 -1.61 -5.94 11.19
CA ALA A 129 -1.76 -4.63 10.55
C ALA A 129 -0.93 -3.54 11.24
N ALA A 130 -0.89 -3.53 12.58
CA ALA A 130 -0.11 -2.56 13.35
C ALA A 130 1.39 -2.73 13.12
N GLU A 131 1.91 -3.95 13.12
CA GLU A 131 3.32 -4.23 12.81
C GLU A 131 3.68 -3.87 11.38
N MET A 132 2.82 -4.20 10.42
CA MET A 132 3.04 -3.82 9.02
C MET A 132 3.06 -2.30 8.83
N GLN A 133 2.25 -1.56 9.59
CA GLN A 133 2.28 -0.10 9.56
C GLN A 133 3.59 0.45 10.15
N GLN A 134 4.15 -0.19 11.19
CA GLN A 134 5.44 0.21 11.75
C GLN A 134 6.59 -0.01 10.77
N ARG A 135 6.56 -1.07 9.97
CA ARG A 135 7.59 -1.40 8.96
C ARG A 135 7.55 -0.51 7.71
N GLN A 136 6.47 0.23 7.51
CA GLN A 136 6.30 1.16 6.37
C GLN A 136 6.70 2.59 6.70
N LYS A 137 6.99 2.89 7.97
CA LYS A 137 7.53 4.18 8.43
C LYS A 137 9.04 4.20 8.28
#